data_AF-A0A1D8TW46-F1
#
_entry.id   AF-A0A1D8TW46-F1
#
_cell.length_a   1.000
_cell.length_b   1.000
_cell.length_c   1.000
_cell.angle_alpha   90.00
_cell.angle_beta   90.00
_cell.angle_gamma   90.00
#
_symmetry.space_group_name_H-M   'P 1'
#
loop_
_entity.id
_entity.type
_entity.pdbx_description
1 polymer ?
#
loop_
_entity_poly.entity_id
_entity_poly.type
_entity_poly.pdbx_seq_one_letter_code
_entity_poly.pdbx_strand_id
1 'polypeptide(L)'
;MYLPLSVINKIIHSAGYDDSEKLFLSSTIGKTKFRGDIYGYVVEQLGCNPEDILHIGDNYQSDILNAKANCLLICLIKKYRYLSKSLGSKRKSFISLTKTIS
;
A
#
# COMPACT_ATOMS: atom_id res chain seq x y z
N MET A 1 -4.41 8.48 10.74
CA MET A 1 -5.75 8.22 11.29
C MET A 1 -5.55 7.39 12.55
N TYR A 2 -6.08 7.79 13.70
CA TYR A 2 -5.86 7.09 14.98
C TYR A 2 -7.06 6.20 15.30
N LEU A 3 -7.22 5.13 14.52
CA LEU A 3 -8.22 4.10 14.81
C LEU A 3 -7.58 2.99 15.66
N PRO A 4 -8.32 2.41 16.62
CA PRO A 4 -7.87 1.21 17.32
C PRO A 4 -7.60 0.07 16.34
N LEU A 5 -6.66 -0.81 16.69
CA LEU A 5 -6.30 -1.98 15.88
C LEU A 5 -7.52 -2.84 15.53
N SER A 6 -8.45 -3.02 16.49
CA SER A 6 -9.69 -3.76 16.29
C SER A 6 -10.59 -3.15 15.21
N VAL A 7 -10.59 -1.83 15.07
CA VAL A 7 -11.37 -1.14 14.02
C VAL A 7 -10.68 -1.29 12.67
N ILE A 8 -9.35 -1.15 12.62
CA ILE A 8 -8.58 -1.37 11.38
C ILE A 8 -8.77 -2.80 10.87
N ASN A 9 -8.69 -3.81 11.74
CA ASN A 9 -8.95 -5.21 11.36
C ASN A 9 -10.34 -5.37 10.75
N LYS A 10 -11.38 -4.81 11.37
CA LYS A 10 -12.74 -4.85 10.82
C LYS A 10 -12.83 -4.24 9.42
N ILE A 11 -12.17 -3.10 9.19
CA ILE A 11 -12.16 -2.43 7.88
C ILE A 11 -11.47 -3.31 6.82
N ILE A 12 -10.31 -3.87 7.16
CA ILE A 12 -9.51 -4.73 6.27
C ILE A 12 -10.28 -6.00 5.89
N HIS A 13 -10.85 -6.71 6.89
CA HIS A 13 -11.71 -7.88 6.66
C HIS A 13 -12.94 -7.53 5.82
N SER A 14 -13.61 -6.40 6.10
CA SER A 14 -14.79 -5.97 5.33
C SER A 14 -14.46 -5.62 3.88
N ALA A 15 -13.20 -5.31 3.58
CA ALA A 15 -12.70 -5.05 2.24
C ALA A 15 -12.21 -6.33 1.52
N GLY A 16 -12.36 -7.51 2.13
CA GLY A 16 -11.98 -8.81 1.55
C GLY A 16 -10.51 -9.16 1.72
N TYR A 17 -9.81 -8.52 2.66
CA TYR A 17 -8.43 -8.85 3.01
C TYR A 17 -8.41 -9.70 4.29
N ASP A 18 -8.63 -10.99 4.16
CA ASP A 18 -8.74 -11.89 5.32
C ASP A 18 -7.39 -12.56 5.72
N ASP A 19 -6.39 -12.51 4.83
CA ASP A 19 -5.19 -13.34 4.91
C ASP A 19 -3.88 -12.59 5.25
N SER A 20 -3.94 -11.40 5.87
CA SER A 20 -2.70 -10.71 6.23
C SER A 20 -1.98 -11.44 7.37
N GLU A 21 -0.81 -12.03 7.10
CA GLU A 21 -0.01 -12.74 8.11
C GLU A 21 0.31 -11.87 9.34
N LYS A 22 0.61 -10.58 9.12
CA LYS A 22 0.92 -9.60 10.18
C LYS A 22 0.47 -8.19 9.79
N LEU A 23 -0.06 -7.46 10.77
CA LEU A 23 -0.44 -6.05 10.62
C LEU A 23 0.46 -5.14 11.46
N PHE A 24 1.19 -4.24 10.79
CA PHE A 24 2.06 -3.24 11.43
C PHE A 24 1.38 -1.87 11.47
N LEU A 25 0.79 -1.52 12.61
CA LEU A 25 0.05 -0.27 12.78
C LEU A 25 0.85 0.78 13.56
N SER A 26 1.10 1.92 12.93
CA SER A 26 1.90 3.01 13.51
C SER A 26 1.33 3.57 14.82
N SER A 27 0.01 3.64 14.96
CA SER A 27 -0.64 4.10 16.20
C SER A 27 -0.45 3.14 17.38
N THR A 28 -0.14 1.87 17.12
CA THR A 28 0.15 0.88 18.17
C THR A 28 1.65 0.80 18.45
N ILE A 29 2.48 0.89 17.42
CA ILE A 29 3.95 0.71 17.52
C ILE A 29 4.66 2.01 17.90
N GLY A 30 4.08 3.18 17.61
CA GLY A 30 4.72 4.49 17.79
C GLY A 30 5.78 4.82 16.74
N LYS A 31 5.87 4.02 15.66
CA LYS A 31 6.79 4.20 14.52
C LYS A 31 6.00 4.54 13.27
N THR A 32 6.55 5.35 12.38
CA THR A 32 5.83 5.91 11.23
C THR A 32 6.62 5.80 9.93
N LYS A 33 5.91 5.70 8.81
CA LYS A 33 6.51 5.78 7.47
C LYS A 33 7.15 7.15 7.21
N PHE A 34 6.59 8.23 7.76
CA PHE A 34 7.10 9.60 7.58
C PHE A 34 8.48 9.81 8.22
N ARG A 35 8.70 9.27 9.42
CA ARG A 35 10.02 9.27 10.06
C ARG A 35 10.95 8.18 9.50
N GLY A 36 10.38 7.18 8.83
CA GLY A 36 11.10 6.04 8.25
C GLY A 36 11.46 4.95 9.27
N ASP A 37 11.19 5.17 10.56
CA ASP A 37 11.55 4.27 11.66
C ASP A 37 10.69 3.01 11.73
N ILE A 38 9.56 2.95 11.01
CA ILE A 38 8.73 1.74 10.94
C ILE A 38 9.36 0.64 10.09
N TYR A 39 10.17 0.98 9.09
CA TYR A 39 10.72 0.00 8.15
C TYR A 39 11.73 -0.92 8.82
N GLY A 40 12.69 -0.37 9.56
CA GLY A 40 13.62 -1.17 10.35
C GLY A 40 12.92 -2.09 11.36
N TYR A 41 11.84 -1.62 11.98
CA TYR A 41 11.02 -2.46 12.86
C TYR A 41 10.35 -3.61 12.11
N VAL A 42 9.79 -3.36 10.93
CA VAL A 42 9.17 -4.42 10.11
C VAL A 42 10.21 -5.47 9.70
N VAL A 43 11.40 -5.05 9.25
CA VAL A 43 12.51 -5.96 8.90
C VAL A 43 12.89 -6.84 10.10
N GLU A 44 13.05 -6.24 11.28
CA GLU A 44 13.37 -6.96 12.52
C GLU A 44 12.27 -7.98 12.89
N GLN A 45 10.98 -7.59 12.78
CA GLN A 45 9.86 -8.47 13.13
C GLN A 45 9.58 -9.58 12.12
N LEU A 46 10.03 -9.42 10.87
CA LEU A 46 9.93 -10.44 9.83
C LEU A 46 11.16 -11.35 9.80
N GLY A 47 12.32 -10.88 10.28
CA GLY A 47 13.54 -11.68 10.34
C GLY A 47 14.10 -12.04 8.96
N CYS A 48 13.80 -11.24 7.94
CA CYS A 48 14.27 -11.42 6.57
C CYS A 48 15.22 -10.28 6.16
N ASN A 49 15.87 -10.43 4.99
CA ASN A 49 16.67 -9.33 4.46
C ASN A 49 15.74 -8.21 3.97
N PRO A 50 16.10 -6.92 4.16
CA PRO A 50 15.27 -5.82 3.70
C PRO A 50 15.05 -5.84 2.19
N GLU A 51 16.02 -6.34 1.43
CA GLU A 51 15.96 -6.48 -0.03
C GLU A 51 14.96 -7.54 -0.50
N ASP A 52 14.49 -8.43 0.40
CA ASP A 52 13.44 -9.41 0.11
C ASP A 52 12.03 -8.81 0.30
N ILE A 53 11.92 -7.57 0.80
CA ILE A 53 10.65 -6.91 1.08
C ILE A 53 10.34 -5.90 -0.04
N LEU A 54 9.25 -6.15 -0.78
CA LEU A 54 8.66 -5.19 -1.70
C LEU A 54 7.66 -4.30 -0.98
N HIS A 55 8.01 -3.02 -0.79
CA HIS A 55 7.10 -2.00 -0.30
C HIS A 55 6.32 -1.35 -1.44
N ILE A 56 4.99 -1.32 -1.32
CA ILE A 56 4.07 -0.72 -2.29
C ILE A 56 3.37 0.46 -1.62
N GLY A 57 3.44 1.65 -2.22
CA GLY A 57 2.79 2.84 -1.65
C GLY A 57 2.58 3.96 -2.66
N ASP A 58 1.84 4.99 -2.26
CA ASP A 58 1.45 6.12 -3.11
C ASP A 58 2.14 7.44 -2.72
N ASN A 59 2.79 7.50 -1.56
CA ASN A 59 3.48 8.69 -1.10
C ASN A 59 4.97 8.66 -1.43
N TYR A 60 5.44 9.62 -2.24
CA TYR A 60 6.85 9.67 -2.64
C TYR A 60 7.83 9.80 -1.46
N GLN A 61 7.54 10.66 -0.48
CA GLN A 61 8.46 10.85 0.64
C GLN A 61 8.49 9.63 1.57
N SER A 62 7.32 9.20 2.03
CA SER A 62 7.24 8.20 3.08
C SER A 62 7.32 6.77 2.55
N ASP A 63 6.77 6.46 1.39
CA ASP A 63 6.77 5.11 0.81
C ASP A 63 7.98 4.85 -0.10
N ILE A 64 8.58 5.87 -0.71
CA ILE A 64 9.70 5.67 -1.66
C ILE A 64 11.02 6.02 -0.99
N LEU A 65 11.22 7.28 -0.63
CA LEU A 65 12.52 7.74 -0.11
C LEU A 65 12.88 7.06 1.21
N ASN A 66 11.95 7.03 2.17
CA ASN A 66 12.22 6.46 3.48
C ASN A 66 12.33 4.93 3.47
N ALA A 67 11.54 4.25 2.63
CA ALA A 67 11.65 2.79 2.49
C ALA A 67 12.97 2.41 1.79
N LYS A 68 13.37 3.15 0.75
CA LYS A 68 14.66 2.96 0.07
C LYS A 68 15.85 3.22 1.00
N ALA A 69 15.75 4.20 1.90
CA ALA A 69 16.77 4.45 2.93
C ALA A 69 16.91 3.29 3.93
N ASN A 70 15.92 2.40 4.00
CA ASN A 70 15.94 1.16 4.78
C ASN A 70 16.20 -0.08 3.91
N CYS A 71 16.66 0.10 2.66
CA CYS A 71 17.03 -0.96 1.72
C CYS A 71 15.88 -1.85 1.22
N LEU A 72 14.62 -1.41 1.32
CA LEU A 72 13.49 -2.15 0.76
C LEU A 72 13.42 -2.00 -0.76
N LEU A 73 12.90 -3.02 -1.45
CA LEU A 73 12.45 -2.90 -2.84
C LEU A 73 11.18 -2.06 -2.90
N ILE A 74 11.00 -1.28 -3.97
CA ILE A 74 9.97 -0.23 -4.02
C ILE A 74 9.09 -0.32 -5.26
N CYS A 75 7.77 -0.19 -5.07
CA CYS A 75 6.80 0.05 -6.12
C CYS A 75 5.94 1.28 -5.80
N LEU A 76 6.03 2.33 -6.64
CA LEU A 76 5.19 3.53 -6.53
C LEU A 76 3.86 3.35 -7.28
N ILE A 77 2.75 3.46 -6.57
CA ILE A 77 1.43 3.55 -7.18
C ILE A 77 1.12 5.01 -7.53
N LYS A 78 1.09 5.31 -8.83
CA LYS A 78 0.59 6.59 -9.33
C LYS A 78 -0.94 6.55 -9.40
N LYS A 79 -1.60 7.46 -8.68
CA LYS A 79 -3.04 7.67 -8.86
C LYS A 79 -3.29 8.19 -10.27
N TYR A 80 -3.97 7.41 -11.10
CA TYR A 80 -4.54 7.92 -12.35
C TYR A 80 -5.69 8.85 -11.99
N ARG A 81 -5.42 10.16 -12.05
CA ARG A 81 -6.45 11.17 -11.90
C ARG A 81 -7.30 11.10 -13.17
N TYR A 82 -8.50 10.51 -13.09
CA TYR A 82 -9.48 10.63 -14.16
C TYR A 82 -9.61 12.11 -14.52
N LEU A 83 -9.15 12.48 -15.70
CA LEU A 83 -9.36 13.78 -16.32
C LEU A 83 -10.87 13.91 -16.56
N SER A 84 -11.63 14.33 -15.55
CA SER A 84 -13.06 14.64 -15.70
C SER A 84 -13.31 15.98 -16.41
N LYS A 85 -12.29 16.56 -17.06
CA LYS A 85 -12.44 17.78 -17.85
C LYS A 85 -12.27 17.44 -19.32
N SER A 86 -13.40 17.48 -20.03
CA SER A 86 -13.58 17.30 -21.48
C SER A 86 -13.68 15.86 -22.01
N LEU A 87 -14.67 15.12 -21.52
CA LEU A 87 -15.41 14.17 -22.38
C LEU A 87 -16.90 14.48 -22.26
N GLY A 88 -17.28 15.61 -22.84
CA GLY A 88 -18.65 15.78 -23.29
C GLY A 88 -18.94 14.67 -24.31
N SER A 89 -19.93 13.84 -23.99
CA SER A 89 -20.63 12.95 -24.91
C SER A 89 -19.75 12.03 -25.78
N LYS A 90 -19.28 10.91 -25.21
CA LYS A 90 -19.15 9.60 -25.90
C LYS A 90 -18.83 8.52 -24.88
N ARG A 91 -19.87 7.92 -24.28
CA ARG A 91 -19.79 6.55 -23.75
C ARG A 91 -19.51 5.63 -24.93
N LYS A 92 -18.29 5.08 -25.05
CA LYS A 92 -18.03 3.89 -25.86
C LYS A 92 -17.12 2.92 -25.10
N SER A 93 -17.75 1.79 -24.75
CA SER A 93 -17.20 0.46 -24.48
C SER A 93 -15.74 0.36 -24.05
N PHE A 94 -15.51 0.27 -22.74
CA PHE A 94 -14.34 -0.40 -22.18
C PHE A 94 -14.84 -1.48 -21.20
N ILE A 95 -15.66 -2.38 -21.71
CA ILE A 95 -16.00 -3.66 -21.07
C ILE A 95 -15.85 -4.70 -22.17
N SER A 96 -14.68 -5.33 -22.24
CA SER A 96 -14.44 -6.68 -22.81
C SER A 96 -12.94 -6.87 -23.05
N LEU A 97 -12.20 -7.22 -22.01
CA LEU A 97 -10.86 -7.82 -22.16
C LEU A 97 -10.52 -8.76 -20.99
N THR A 98 -11.51 -9.55 -20.54
CA THR A 98 -11.31 -10.64 -19.56
C THR A 98 -11.80 -11.99 -20.05
N LYS A 99 -11.93 -12.19 -21.36
CA LYS A 99 -12.08 -13.54 -21.92
C LYS A 99 -11.21 -13.65 -23.17
N THR A 100 -10.02 -14.19 -23.03
CA THR A 100 -9.37 -15.17 -23.96
C THR A 100 -8.01 -15.53 -23.37
N ILE A 101 -7.98 -16.45 -22.40
CA ILE A 101 -6.92 -17.46 -22.30
C ILE A 101 -7.65 -18.74 -21.86
N SER A 102 -7.97 -19.58 -22.83
CA SER A 102 -8.21 -21.01 -22.69
C SER A 102 -7.32 -21.68 -23.72
#